data_AF-A0A1E3KXQ2-F1
#
_entry.id   AF-A0A1E3KXQ2-F1
#
_cell.length_a   1.000
_cell.length_b   1.000
_cell.length_c   1.000
_cell.angle_alpha   90.00
_cell.angle_beta   90.00
_cell.angle_gamma   90.00
#
_symmetry.space_group_name_H-M   'P 1'
#
loop_
_entity.id
_entity.type
_entity.pdbx_description
1 polymer ?
#
loop_
_entity_poly.entity_id
_entity_poly.type
_entity_poly.pdbx_seq_one_letter_code
_entity_poly.pdbx_strand_id
1 'polypeptide(L)'
;MGMKVRNIRTTRTRESIFEALFELISEKDVDKITIQNLTERAQINRATFYAHFQDKYELLDEIIRQSSEELVQQHTNGVCAFTKETIMQLVFAAFEYHQQVKQKCLRNYSKIIPLLSSKLIVALKNYLDLAMQDIYAEERTLYVQIYAHMINEAVTLHTSEQTKLSQQNVAEHIVQMVRLN
;
A
#
# COMPACT_ATOMS: atom_id res chain seq x y z
N MET A 1 -13.58 -13.84 -2.08
CA MET A 1 -14.48 -12.69 -2.29
C MET A 1 -13.62 -11.62 -2.97
N GLY A 2 -13.76 -11.46 -4.28
CA GLY A 2 -12.88 -10.61 -5.09
C GLY A 2 -13.05 -9.14 -4.74
N MET A 3 -11.95 -8.39 -4.71
CA MET A 3 -11.99 -6.94 -4.58
C MET A 3 -12.80 -6.38 -5.74
N LYS A 4 -13.92 -5.75 -5.43
CA LYS A 4 -14.67 -4.98 -6.42
C LYS A 4 -13.91 -3.66 -6.58
N VAL A 5 -12.98 -3.62 -7.53
CA VAL A 5 -12.30 -2.41 -7.99
C VAL A 5 -13.40 -1.43 -8.39
N ARG A 6 -13.68 -0.45 -7.53
CA ARG A 6 -14.51 0.69 -7.89
C ARG A 6 -13.60 1.89 -7.96
N ASN A 7 -12.90 1.98 -9.08
CA ASN A 7 -12.42 3.24 -9.61
C ASN A 7 -12.94 3.41 -11.04
N ILE A 8 -13.66 4.49 -11.28
CA ILE A 8 -14.30 4.79 -12.55
C ILE A 8 -13.19 5.18 -13.53
N ARG A 9 -12.75 4.22 -14.38
CA ARG A 9 -11.90 4.30 -15.61
C ARG A 9 -10.73 3.29 -15.70
N THR A 10 -10.74 2.16 -15.01
CA THR A 10 -9.89 1.01 -15.41
C THR A 10 -10.59 0.19 -16.49
N THR A 11 -9.88 -0.12 -17.58
CA THR A 11 -10.40 -1.03 -18.60
C THR A 11 -10.44 -2.45 -18.02
N ARG A 12 -11.45 -3.24 -18.42
CA ARG A 12 -11.54 -4.68 -18.09
C ARG A 12 -10.22 -5.43 -18.37
N THR A 13 -9.48 -4.98 -19.38
CA THR A 13 -8.15 -5.48 -19.74
C THR A 13 -7.09 -5.22 -18.67
N ARG A 14 -7.08 -4.04 -18.03
CA ARG A 14 -6.11 -3.77 -16.95
C ARG A 14 -6.39 -4.65 -15.74
N GLU A 15 -7.66 -4.84 -15.40
CA GLU A 15 -8.09 -5.72 -14.31
C GLU A 15 -7.65 -7.17 -14.56
N SER A 16 -7.85 -7.69 -15.78
CA SER A 16 -7.40 -9.06 -16.09
C SER A 16 -5.87 -9.21 -16.06
N ILE A 17 -5.11 -8.18 -16.42
CA ILE A 17 -3.64 -8.18 -16.28
C ILE A 17 -3.22 -8.15 -14.81
N PHE A 18 -3.89 -7.37 -13.96
CA PHE A 18 -3.62 -7.35 -12.52
C PHE A 18 -3.90 -8.71 -11.88
N GLU A 19 -5.06 -9.31 -12.16
CA GLU A 19 -5.44 -10.64 -11.67
C GLU A 19 -4.41 -11.70 -12.10
N ALA A 20 -4.00 -11.67 -13.38
CA ALA A 20 -2.96 -12.56 -13.90
C ALA A 20 -1.64 -12.44 -13.12
N LEU A 21 -1.18 -11.23 -12.80
CA LEU A 21 0.04 -11.06 -12.02
C LEU A 21 -0.12 -11.59 -10.59
N PHE A 22 -1.24 -11.30 -9.93
CA PHE A 22 -1.52 -11.77 -8.58
C PHE A 22 -1.49 -13.30 -8.48
N GLU A 23 -2.14 -13.99 -9.40
CA GLU A 23 -2.13 -15.45 -9.44
C GLU A 23 -0.71 -15.97 -9.67
N LEU A 24 0.02 -15.42 -10.64
CA LEU A 24 1.38 -15.87 -10.96
C LEU A 24 2.38 -15.61 -9.83
N ILE A 25 2.26 -14.51 -9.09
CA ILE A 25 3.12 -14.19 -7.92
C ILE A 25 2.88 -15.16 -6.75
N SER A 26 1.69 -15.74 -6.66
CA SER A 26 1.41 -16.80 -5.69
C SER A 26 2.08 -18.13 -6.07
N GLU A 27 2.25 -18.39 -7.37
CA GLU A 27 2.81 -19.63 -7.91
C GLU A 27 4.35 -19.62 -7.97
N LYS A 28 4.97 -18.49 -8.33
CA LYS A 28 6.42 -18.39 -8.60
C LYS A 28 7.02 -17.04 -8.21
N ASP A 29 8.35 -16.98 -8.17
CA ASP A 29 9.05 -15.72 -7.92
C ASP A 29 8.77 -14.71 -9.04
N VAL A 30 8.56 -13.44 -8.70
CA VAL A 30 8.24 -12.37 -9.66
C VAL A 30 9.27 -12.27 -10.78
N ASP A 31 10.54 -12.52 -10.46
CA ASP A 31 11.65 -12.49 -11.42
C ASP A 31 11.49 -13.55 -12.53
N LYS A 32 10.84 -14.67 -12.21
CA LYS A 32 10.57 -15.79 -13.14
C LYS A 32 9.28 -15.61 -13.94
N ILE A 33 8.45 -14.63 -13.61
CA ILE A 33 7.24 -14.31 -14.39
C ILE A 33 7.68 -13.63 -15.68
N THR A 34 7.20 -14.13 -16.82
CA THR A 34 7.43 -13.53 -18.13
C THR A 34 6.20 -12.78 -18.61
N ILE A 35 6.37 -11.85 -19.55
CA ILE A 35 5.24 -11.20 -20.21
C ILE A 35 4.35 -12.24 -20.91
N GLN A 36 4.93 -13.30 -21.46
CA GLN A 36 4.17 -14.40 -22.04
C GLN A 36 3.23 -15.05 -21.01
N ASN A 37 3.72 -15.37 -19.81
CA ASN A 37 2.87 -15.93 -18.76
C ASN A 37 1.71 -14.99 -18.40
N LEU A 38 1.98 -13.69 -18.30
CA LEU A 38 0.95 -12.68 -18.01
C LEU A 38 -0.09 -12.62 -19.11
N THR A 39 0.33 -12.56 -20.37
CA THR A 39 -0.58 -12.46 -21.52
C THR A 39 -1.42 -13.72 -21.71
N GLU A 40 -0.85 -14.90 -21.48
CA GLU A 40 -1.56 -16.18 -21.53
C GLU A 40 -2.62 -16.25 -20.44
N ARG A 41 -2.27 -15.89 -19.19
CA ARG A 41 -3.21 -15.93 -18.06
C ARG A 41 -4.32 -14.88 -18.19
N ALA A 42 -3.99 -13.67 -18.64
CA ALA A 42 -4.96 -12.59 -18.86
C ALA A 42 -5.78 -12.73 -20.15
N GLN A 43 -5.48 -13.73 -20.99
CA GLN A 43 -6.11 -13.97 -22.29
C GLN A 43 -6.03 -12.77 -23.25
N ILE A 44 -4.85 -12.17 -23.36
CA ILE A 44 -4.57 -11.03 -24.25
C ILE A 44 -3.33 -11.30 -25.11
N ASN A 45 -3.11 -10.47 -26.13
CA ASN A 45 -1.85 -10.49 -26.87
C ASN A 45 -0.80 -9.57 -26.21
N ARG A 46 0.47 -9.73 -26.61
CA ARG A 46 1.60 -8.93 -26.07
C ARG A 46 1.47 -7.43 -26.39
N ALA A 47 0.96 -7.07 -27.56
CA ALA A 47 0.76 -5.66 -27.91
C ALA A 47 -0.25 -4.98 -26.99
N THR A 48 -1.30 -5.70 -26.58
CA THR A 48 -2.27 -5.23 -25.58
C THR A 48 -1.64 -5.05 -24.20
N PHE A 49 -0.75 -5.96 -23.77
CA PHE A 49 -0.01 -5.77 -22.53
C PHE A 49 0.83 -4.48 -22.59
N TYR A 50 1.63 -4.31 -23.64
CA TYR A 50 2.53 -3.15 -23.78
C TYR A 50 1.80 -1.83 -24.02
N ALA A 51 0.52 -1.86 -24.42
CA ALA A 51 -0.33 -0.68 -24.46
C ALA A 51 -0.74 -0.18 -23.05
N HIS A 52 -0.56 -1.02 -22.02
CA HIS A 52 -0.94 -0.71 -20.64
C HIS A 52 0.25 -0.63 -19.68
N PHE A 53 1.30 -1.42 -19.90
CA PHE A 53 2.46 -1.54 -19.01
C PHE A 53 3.74 -1.81 -19.81
N GLN A 54 4.82 -1.13 -19.48
CA GLN A 54 6.17 -1.31 -20.00
C GLN A 54 6.72 -2.69 -19.63
N ASP A 55 6.53 -3.11 -18.38
CA ASP A 55 6.95 -4.43 -17.91
C ASP A 55 6.14 -4.92 -16.68
N LYS A 56 6.53 -6.08 -16.14
CA LYS A 56 5.89 -6.69 -14.97
C LYS A 56 6.18 -5.96 -13.65
N TYR A 57 7.25 -5.17 -13.58
CA TYR A 57 7.65 -4.43 -12.39
C TYR A 57 6.89 -3.11 -12.30
N GLU A 58 6.63 -2.42 -13.41
CA GLU A 58 5.68 -1.29 -13.45
C GLU A 58 4.28 -1.76 -13.06
N LEU A 59 3.84 -2.91 -13.59
CA LEU A 59 2.59 -3.54 -13.19
C LEU A 59 2.52 -3.80 -11.68
N LEU A 60 3.59 -4.36 -11.11
CA LEU A 60 3.68 -4.61 -9.67
C LEU A 60 3.67 -3.30 -8.87
N ASP A 61 4.46 -2.30 -9.28
CA ASP A 61 4.53 -0.98 -8.65
C ASP A 61 3.13 -0.37 -8.53
N GLU A 62 2.37 -0.42 -9.61
CA GLU A 62 1.03 0.13 -9.64
C GLU A 62 0.06 -0.62 -8.73
N ILE A 63 0.08 -1.96 -8.73
CA ILE A 63 -0.73 -2.77 -7.82
C ILE A 63 -0.43 -2.41 -6.36
N ILE A 64 0.86 -2.38 -6.00
CA ILE A 64 1.31 -2.12 -4.63
C ILE A 64 0.96 -0.69 -4.20
N ARG A 65 1.06 0.28 -5.13
CA ARG A 65 0.64 1.66 -4.92
C ARG A 65 -0.86 1.76 -4.69
N GLN A 66 -1.68 1.25 -5.62
CA GLN A 66 -3.15 1.30 -5.51
C GLN A 66 -3.63 0.64 -4.22
N SER A 67 -3.08 -0.52 -3.85
CA SER A 67 -3.45 -1.21 -2.62
C SER A 67 -3.15 -0.38 -1.35
N SER A 68 -2.07 0.40 -1.33
CA SER A 68 -1.77 1.27 -0.19
C SER A 68 -2.72 2.46 -0.09
N GLU A 69 -3.06 3.08 -1.23
CA GLU A 69 -3.99 4.20 -1.31
C GLU A 69 -5.40 3.78 -0.92
N GLU A 70 -5.86 2.63 -1.42
CA GLU A 70 -7.18 2.07 -1.11
C GLU A 70 -7.35 1.79 0.38
N LEU A 71 -6.35 1.22 1.05
CA LEU A 71 -6.46 0.91 2.48
C LEU A 71 -6.48 2.16 3.35
N VAL A 72 -5.65 3.15 3.04
CA VAL A 72 -5.71 4.45 3.71
C VAL A 72 -7.10 5.06 3.53
N GLN A 73 -7.66 5.03 2.31
CA GLN A 73 -8.99 5.59 2.03
C GLN A 73 -10.11 4.81 2.75
N GLN A 74 -10.05 3.48 2.77
CA GLN A 74 -11.05 2.63 3.41
C GLN A 74 -11.10 2.82 4.92
N HIS A 75 -9.95 2.86 5.58
CA HIS A 75 -9.88 3.04 7.04
C HIS A 75 -10.27 4.43 7.50
N THR A 76 -10.01 5.44 6.68
CA THR A 76 -10.33 6.84 7.01
C THR A 76 -11.69 7.28 6.50
N ASN A 77 -12.41 6.44 5.75
CA ASN A 77 -13.66 6.77 5.06
C ASN A 77 -13.58 8.04 4.20
N GLY A 78 -12.39 8.39 3.70
CA GLY A 78 -12.13 9.64 2.99
C GLY A 78 -12.18 10.91 3.88
N VAL A 79 -12.37 10.76 5.19
CA VAL A 79 -12.27 11.87 6.14
C VAL A 79 -10.81 12.27 6.25
N CYS A 80 -10.52 13.51 5.87
CA CYS A 80 -9.18 14.06 5.97
C CYS A 80 -9.11 15.01 7.17
N ALA A 81 -8.69 14.47 8.31
CA ALA A 81 -8.56 15.22 9.55
C ALA A 81 -7.38 14.68 10.35
N PHE A 82 -6.68 15.54 11.07
CA PHE A 82 -5.54 15.15 11.89
C PHE A 82 -5.99 15.00 13.36
N THR A 83 -6.43 13.80 13.73
CA THR A 83 -6.97 13.50 15.07
C THR A 83 -6.38 12.20 15.62
N LYS A 84 -6.57 11.92 16.92
CA LYS A 84 -6.17 10.63 17.52
C LYS A 84 -6.76 9.45 16.75
N GLU A 85 -8.05 9.55 16.41
CA GLU A 85 -8.79 8.50 15.74
C GLU A 85 -8.25 8.23 14.34
N THR A 86 -8.01 9.27 13.54
CA THR A 86 -7.49 9.08 12.18
C THR A 86 -6.05 8.55 12.20
N ILE A 87 -5.23 8.94 13.16
CA ILE A 87 -3.88 8.36 13.32
C ILE A 87 -3.95 6.88 13.68
N MET A 88 -4.87 6.45 14.56
CA MET A 88 -5.10 5.02 14.79
C MET A 88 -5.54 4.29 13.52
N GLN A 89 -6.48 4.88 12.76
CA GLN A 89 -6.95 4.32 11.49
C GLN A 89 -5.81 4.17 10.48
N LEU A 90 -4.89 5.13 10.38
CA LEU A 90 -3.72 5.03 9.50
C LEU A 90 -2.77 3.89 9.92
N VAL A 91 -2.56 3.70 11.22
CA VAL A 91 -1.74 2.58 11.72
C VAL A 91 -2.39 1.24 11.40
N PHE A 92 -3.71 1.11 11.58
CA PHE A 92 -4.43 -0.12 11.21
C PHE A 92 -4.47 -0.36 9.70
N ALA A 93 -4.63 0.69 8.90
CA ALA A 93 -4.51 0.60 7.44
C ALA A 93 -3.15 0.06 7.01
N ALA A 94 -2.08 0.55 7.65
CA ALA A 94 -0.72 0.08 7.41
C ALA A 94 -0.51 -1.39 7.82
N PHE A 95 -1.06 -1.82 8.96
CA PHE A 95 -1.04 -3.23 9.35
C PHE A 95 -1.77 -4.13 8.37
N GLU A 96 -3.00 -3.75 8.00
CA GLU A 96 -3.81 -4.52 7.06
C GLU A 96 -3.13 -4.60 5.70
N TYR A 97 -2.47 -3.52 5.26
CA TYR A 97 -1.72 -3.50 4.01
C TYR A 97 -0.60 -4.54 3.99
N HIS A 98 0.23 -4.57 5.03
CA HIS A 98 1.27 -5.58 5.17
C HIS A 98 0.67 -7.00 5.20
N GLN A 99 -0.43 -7.20 5.93
CA GLN A 99 -1.08 -8.50 6.03
C GLN A 99 -1.65 -8.99 4.68
N GLN A 100 -2.37 -8.13 3.95
CA GLN A 100 -2.96 -8.47 2.65
C GLN A 100 -1.88 -8.81 1.61
N VAL A 101 -0.80 -8.01 1.54
CA VAL A 101 0.30 -8.31 0.63
C VAL A 101 1.01 -9.59 1.05
N LYS A 102 1.30 -9.80 2.34
CA LYS A 102 1.95 -11.03 2.82
C LYS A 102 1.12 -12.26 2.49
N GLN A 103 -0.21 -12.19 2.61
CA GLN A 103 -1.12 -13.27 2.26
C GLN A 103 -1.11 -13.57 0.76
N LYS A 104 -1.19 -12.55 -0.10
CA LYS A 104 -1.27 -12.70 -1.56
C LYS A 104 0.08 -13.06 -2.19
N CYS A 105 1.17 -12.57 -1.61
CA CYS A 105 2.51 -12.60 -2.19
C CYS A 105 3.53 -13.30 -1.29
N LEU A 106 3.12 -14.30 -0.49
CA LEU A 106 3.95 -14.91 0.57
C LEU A 106 5.37 -15.26 0.11
N ARG A 107 5.51 -15.91 -1.05
CA ARG A 107 6.80 -16.32 -1.63
C ARG A 107 7.70 -15.14 -1.99
N ASN A 108 7.11 -14.01 -2.38
CA ASN A 108 7.80 -12.82 -2.84
C ASN A 108 7.87 -11.72 -1.78
N TYR A 109 7.22 -11.91 -0.62
CA TYR A 109 6.97 -10.84 0.35
C TYR A 109 8.26 -10.14 0.77
N SER A 110 9.31 -10.87 1.14
CA SER A 110 10.59 -10.28 1.56
C SER A 110 11.23 -9.37 0.51
N LYS A 111 11.10 -9.71 -0.78
CA LYS A 111 11.62 -8.90 -1.90
C LYS A 111 10.77 -7.64 -2.16
N ILE A 112 9.47 -7.71 -1.87
CA ILE A 112 8.53 -6.61 -2.13
C ILE A 112 8.48 -5.64 -0.93
N ILE A 113 8.97 -6.02 0.26
CA ILE A 113 8.99 -5.13 1.45
C ILE A 113 9.49 -3.70 1.14
N PRO A 114 10.64 -3.49 0.46
CA PRO A 114 11.11 -2.13 0.17
C PRO A 114 10.12 -1.32 -0.69
N LEU A 115 9.51 -1.98 -1.68
CA LEU A 115 8.48 -1.37 -2.52
C LEU A 115 7.22 -1.05 -1.70
N LEU A 116 6.77 -1.98 -0.86
CA LEU A 116 5.65 -1.79 0.07
C LEU A 116 5.86 -0.56 0.95
N SER A 117 6.99 -0.49 1.65
CA SER A 117 7.30 0.63 2.54
C SER A 117 7.33 1.94 1.77
N SER A 118 7.92 1.96 0.57
CA SER A 118 7.95 3.17 -0.25
C SER A 118 6.55 3.67 -0.62
N LYS A 119 5.63 2.78 -1.00
CA LYS A 119 4.27 3.15 -1.40
C LYS A 119 3.40 3.51 -0.22
N LEU A 120 3.51 2.77 0.89
CA LEU A 120 2.82 3.09 2.14
C LEU A 120 3.21 4.48 2.65
N ILE A 121 4.51 4.80 2.67
CA ILE A 121 4.99 6.13 3.09
C ILE A 121 4.39 7.22 2.20
N VAL A 122 4.35 7.03 0.87
CA VAL A 122 3.75 8.01 -0.04
C VAL A 122 2.24 8.18 0.23
N ALA A 123 1.50 7.09 0.41
CA ALA A 123 0.07 7.14 0.72
C ALA A 123 -0.21 7.87 2.04
N LEU A 124 0.56 7.56 3.08
CA LEU A 124 0.49 8.24 4.38
C LEU A 124 0.83 9.73 4.27
N LYS A 125 1.87 10.09 3.52
CA LYS A 125 2.24 11.50 3.30
C LYS A 125 1.13 12.27 2.60
N ASN A 126 0.53 11.70 1.55
CA ASN A 126 -0.55 12.32 0.82
C ASN A 126 -1.77 12.58 1.73
N TYR A 127 -2.11 11.61 2.59
CA TYR A 127 -3.17 11.80 3.58
C TYR A 127 -2.82 12.90 4.59
N LEU A 128 -1.63 12.82 5.21
CA LEU A 128 -1.22 13.73 6.27
C LEU A 128 -1.05 15.17 5.77
N ASP A 129 -0.55 15.38 4.56
CA ASP A 129 -0.40 16.73 3.98
C ASP A 129 -1.76 17.42 3.80
N LEU A 130 -2.77 16.66 3.39
CA LEU A 130 -4.15 17.15 3.31
C LEU A 130 -4.79 17.35 4.70
N ALA A 131 -4.53 16.44 5.65
CA ALA A 131 -5.12 16.48 6.98
C ALA A 131 -4.57 17.60 7.87
N MET A 132 -3.36 18.07 7.56
CA MET A 132 -2.59 19.06 8.32
C MET A 132 -2.52 20.42 7.61
N GLN A 133 -3.47 20.73 6.73
CA GLN A 133 -3.45 21.96 5.92
C GLN A 133 -3.43 23.25 6.75
N ASP A 134 -3.99 23.23 7.96
CA ASP A 134 -4.06 24.38 8.86
C ASP A 134 -2.73 24.67 9.61
N ILE A 135 -1.73 23.81 9.47
CA ILE A 135 -0.40 23.98 10.07
C ILE A 135 0.51 24.79 9.14
N TYR A 136 1.39 25.61 9.71
CA TYR A 136 2.38 26.39 8.97
C TYR A 136 3.22 25.50 8.03
N ALA A 137 3.41 25.92 6.77
CA ALA A 137 3.87 25.05 5.70
C ALA A 137 5.23 24.36 5.93
N GLU A 138 6.19 25.05 6.54
CA GLU A 138 7.50 24.45 6.86
C GLU A 138 7.39 23.38 7.96
N GLU A 139 6.61 23.66 9.01
CA GLU A 139 6.32 22.68 10.07
C GLU A 139 5.54 21.48 9.53
N ARG A 140 4.55 21.73 8.65
CA ARG A 140 3.77 20.69 7.98
C ARG A 140 4.67 19.75 7.19
N THR A 141 5.59 20.28 6.40
CA THR A 141 6.53 19.48 5.59
C THR A 141 7.35 18.55 6.47
N LEU A 142 7.85 19.06 7.60
CA LEU A 142 8.61 18.27 8.57
C LEU A 142 7.73 17.19 9.24
N TYR A 143 6.57 17.57 9.76
CA TYR A 143 5.69 16.65 10.49
C TYR A 143 5.12 15.54 9.60
N VAL A 144 4.67 15.86 8.38
CA VAL A 144 4.18 14.89 7.40
C VAL A 144 5.26 13.83 7.12
N GLN A 145 6.52 14.25 6.94
CA GLN A 145 7.62 13.32 6.73
C GLN A 145 7.85 12.45 7.97
N ILE A 146 7.96 13.03 9.16
CA ILE A 146 8.25 12.29 10.39
C ILE A 146 7.14 11.28 10.69
N TYR A 147 5.88 11.72 10.67
CA TYR A 147 4.75 10.88 11.06
C TYR A 147 4.51 9.72 10.08
N ALA A 148 4.65 9.95 8.77
CA ALA A 148 4.54 8.88 7.79
C ALA A 148 5.62 7.79 7.98
N HIS A 149 6.88 8.18 8.22
CA HIS A 149 7.95 7.21 8.46
C HIS A 149 7.80 6.51 9.82
N MET A 150 7.35 7.23 10.84
CA MET A 150 7.12 6.66 12.17
C MET A 150 6.06 5.57 12.14
N ILE A 151 4.94 5.79 11.43
CA ILE A 151 3.90 4.77 11.23
C ILE A 151 4.47 3.56 10.46
N ASN A 152 5.16 3.80 9.33
CA ASN A 152 5.75 2.72 8.53
C ASN A 152 6.76 1.89 9.35
N GLU A 153 7.64 2.55 10.11
CA GLU A 153 8.67 1.88 10.91
C GLU A 153 8.05 1.05 12.02
N ALA A 154 7.05 1.58 12.73
CA ALA A 154 6.37 0.85 13.79
C ALA A 154 5.68 -0.43 13.28
N VAL A 155 5.03 -0.36 12.12
CA VAL A 155 4.43 -1.53 11.46
C VAL A 155 5.51 -2.50 10.96
N THR A 156 6.63 -2.00 10.45
CA THR A 156 7.76 -2.83 9.99
C THR A 156 8.39 -3.60 11.15
N LEU A 157 8.65 -2.95 12.28
CA LEU A 157 9.18 -3.58 13.50
C LEU A 157 8.24 -4.66 14.02
N HIS A 158 6.94 -4.40 14.04
CA HIS A 158 5.96 -5.39 14.48
C HIS A 158 5.85 -6.57 13.49
N THR A 159 5.74 -6.31 12.19
CA THR A 159 5.59 -7.38 11.17
C THR A 159 6.85 -8.21 10.95
N SER A 160 8.02 -7.70 11.37
CA SER A 160 9.29 -8.45 11.44
C SER A 160 9.56 -9.08 12.81
N GLU A 161 8.56 -9.11 13.71
CA GLU A 161 8.63 -9.74 15.04
C GLU A 161 9.74 -9.16 15.95
N GLN A 162 10.18 -7.93 15.69
CA GLN A 162 11.16 -7.21 16.52
C GLN A 162 10.53 -6.59 17.77
N THR A 163 9.20 -6.58 17.86
CA THR A 163 8.44 -6.20 19.05
C THR A 163 7.33 -7.22 19.32
N LYS A 164 6.98 -7.39 20.60
CA LYS A 164 5.88 -8.24 21.08
C LYS A 164 4.59 -7.46 21.38
N LEU A 165 4.61 -6.14 21.15
CA LEU A 165 3.43 -5.30 21.35
C LEU A 165 2.30 -5.76 20.43
N SER A 166 1.05 -5.65 20.90
CA SER A 166 -0.11 -5.85 20.02
C SER A 166 -0.22 -4.70 19.02
N GLN A 167 -0.90 -4.92 17.89
CA GLN A 167 -1.20 -3.86 16.92
C GLN A 167 -1.90 -2.66 17.58
N GLN A 168 -2.82 -2.93 18.52
CA GLN A 168 -3.51 -1.92 19.32
C GLN A 168 -2.52 -1.07 20.12
N ASN A 169 -1.58 -1.69 20.84
CA ASN A 169 -0.62 -0.94 21.64
C ASN A 169 0.38 -0.16 20.76
N VAL A 170 0.76 -0.70 19.61
CA VAL A 170 1.56 0.05 18.62
C VAL A 170 0.81 1.32 18.20
N ALA A 171 -0.47 1.21 17.84
CA ALA A 171 -1.29 2.36 17.47
C ALA A 171 -1.39 3.39 18.61
N GLU A 172 -1.63 2.94 19.85
CA GLU A 172 -1.70 3.80 21.04
C GLU A 172 -0.39 4.56 21.29
N HIS A 173 0.76 3.90 21.16
CA HIS A 173 2.06 4.57 21.30
C HIS A 173 2.31 5.60 20.20
N ILE A 174 1.94 5.30 18.96
CA ILE A 174 2.08 6.23 17.84
C ILE A 174 1.21 7.48 18.05
N VAL A 175 -0.02 7.31 18.52
CA VAL A 175 -0.92 8.42 18.87
C VAL A 175 -0.33 9.33 19.96
N GLN A 176 0.43 8.76 20.91
CA GLN A 176 1.09 9.55 21.97
C GLN A 176 2.30 10.34 21.46
N MET A 177 2.92 9.90 20.36
CA MET A 177 4.12 10.54 19.79
C MET A 177 3.80 11.65 18.77
N VAL A 178 2.57 11.68 18.23
CA VAL A 178 2.12 12.75 17.34
C VAL A 178 1.67 13.97 18.14
N ARG A 179 2.04 15.16 17.68
CA ARG A 179 1.61 16.43 18.30
C ARG A 179 0.24 16.80 17.78
N LEU A 180 -0.79 16.33 18.48
CA LEU A 180 -2.17 16.68 18.18
C LEU A 180 -2.52 18.01 18.87
N ASN A 181 -3.20 18.89 18.12
CA ASN A 181 -3.72 20.15 18.64
C ASN A 181 -4.96 19.92 19.53
#